data_AF-A0A1Q5PKI0-F1
#
_entry.id   AF-A0A1Q5PKI0-F1
#
_cell.length_a   1.000
_cell.length_b   1.000
_cell.length_c   1.000
_cell.angle_alpha   90.00
_cell.angle_beta   90.00
_cell.angle_gamma   90.00
#
_symmetry.space_group_name_H-M   'P 1'
#
loop_
_entity.id
_entity.type
_entity.pdbx_description
1 polymer ?
#
loop_
_entity_poly.entity_id
_entity_poly.type
_entity_poly.pdbx_seq_one_letter_code
_entity_poly.pdbx_strand_id
1 'polypeptide(L)'
;MSVQSFDFPHGLIVTRSEGELAHAGEVDTVFPLASVTKLFATWAVATVIDEGLMSLSDPLGPEGSTVRHLLSHTSGLAMNSDKVLAAPGQRRIYSNRGIEVVTAFAAGHLNLNVDEFLRAKVVEPLGIDSWRYVSSPAYGGSATVRDLAKFAREVLSPTLLSPALVSEIFTPQFPEVSGILPGYGKQSPNLWALGFEIRGEKSPHWTATEAPAHLAGHFGQSGSFLWVDRGRDLSTVFAGAKRFSEIHQAIWPKVNQEILENWG
;
A
#
# COMPACT_ATOMS: atom_id res chain seq x y z
N MET A 1 23.73 5.54 -1.20
CA MET A 1 22.41 5.58 -0.53
C MET A 1 22.63 5.43 0.96
N SER A 2 22.04 6.30 1.79
CA SER A 2 22.08 6.26 3.25
C SER A 2 21.47 5.01 3.86
N VAL A 3 21.10 4.01 3.06
CA VAL A 3 20.70 2.66 3.47
C VAL A 3 21.77 2.02 4.38
N GLN A 4 23.05 2.43 4.28
CA GLN A 4 24.11 2.05 5.21
C GLN A 4 23.94 2.56 6.66
N SER A 5 22.90 3.35 6.97
CA SER A 5 22.65 3.83 8.34
C SER A 5 21.83 2.88 9.22
N PHE A 6 21.36 1.74 8.70
CA PHE A 6 20.64 0.75 9.51
C PHE A 6 21.60 -0.31 10.07
N ASP A 7 21.43 -0.63 11.36
CA ASP A 7 22.21 -1.63 12.11
C ASP A 7 21.57 -3.03 12.12
N PHE A 8 20.58 -3.27 11.25
CA PHE A 8 19.84 -4.53 11.16
C PHE A 8 19.68 -4.98 9.70
N PRO A 9 19.43 -6.27 9.43
CA PRO A 9 19.17 -6.77 8.07
C PRO A 9 18.00 -6.05 7.39
N HIS A 10 18.23 -5.55 6.19
CA HIS A 10 17.23 -4.88 5.36
C HIS A 10 17.65 -4.91 3.90
N GLY A 11 16.70 -4.71 3.01
CA GLY A 11 16.93 -4.51 1.58
C GLY A 11 16.19 -3.27 1.07
N LEU A 12 16.73 -2.68 0.01
CA LEU A 12 16.11 -1.58 -0.73
C LEU A 12 16.33 -1.76 -2.23
N ILE A 13 15.30 -1.52 -3.04
CA ILE A 13 15.40 -1.43 -4.50
C ILE A 13 14.73 -0.15 -4.97
N VAL A 14 15.44 0.62 -5.80
CA VAL A 14 14.91 1.71 -6.63
C VAL A 14 14.68 1.15 -8.04
N THR A 15 13.52 1.40 -8.62
CA THR A 15 13.13 0.85 -9.93
C THR A 15 12.36 1.87 -10.75
N ARG A 16 12.47 1.75 -12.07
CA ARG A 16 11.47 2.22 -13.05
C ARG A 16 10.62 1.07 -13.51
N SER A 17 9.56 1.33 -14.27
CA SER A 17 8.74 0.29 -14.92
C SER A 17 9.58 -0.72 -15.71
N GLU A 18 10.58 -0.25 -16.46
CA GLU A 18 11.42 -1.08 -17.32
C GLU A 18 12.47 -1.91 -16.56
N GLY A 19 12.84 -1.53 -15.34
CA GLY A 19 13.94 -2.21 -14.64
C GLY A 19 14.43 -1.57 -13.35
N GLU A 20 15.24 -2.36 -12.64
CA GLU A 20 15.95 -1.95 -11.43
C GLU A 20 16.99 -0.87 -11.77
N LEU A 21 17.00 0.22 -11.00
CA LEU A 21 17.98 1.31 -11.13
C LEU A 21 19.12 1.15 -10.13
N ALA A 22 18.80 0.75 -8.91
CA ALA A 22 19.77 0.55 -7.85
C ALA A 22 19.20 -0.36 -6.76
N HIS A 23 20.09 -1.02 -6.03
CA HIS A 23 19.73 -1.74 -4.81
C HIS A 23 20.72 -1.50 -3.67
N ALA A 24 20.33 -1.87 -2.47
CA ALA A 24 21.20 -1.97 -1.31
C ALA A 24 20.69 -3.03 -0.33
N GLY A 25 21.61 -3.65 0.41
CA GLY A 25 21.27 -4.63 1.44
C GLY A 25 20.81 -5.99 0.90
N GLU A 26 20.09 -6.73 1.74
CA GLU A 26 19.67 -8.12 1.53
C GLU A 26 18.36 -8.20 0.71
N VAL A 27 18.41 -7.86 -0.57
CA VAL A 27 17.21 -7.78 -1.41
C VAL A 27 16.54 -9.13 -1.71
N ASP A 28 17.25 -10.23 -1.49
CA ASP A 28 16.78 -11.61 -1.67
C ASP A 28 16.38 -12.30 -0.35
N THR A 29 16.44 -11.59 0.78
CA THR A 29 15.92 -12.06 2.08
C THR A 29 14.41 -11.79 2.17
N VAL A 30 13.65 -12.78 2.65
CA VAL A 30 12.19 -12.63 2.86
C VAL A 30 11.93 -11.84 4.14
N PHE A 31 11.26 -10.71 4.03
CA PHE A 31 10.87 -9.86 5.16
C PHE A 31 9.35 -9.77 5.32
N PRO A 32 8.83 -9.62 6.56
CA PRO A 32 7.42 -9.34 6.79
C PRO A 32 7.03 -7.96 6.26
N LEU A 33 5.89 -7.87 5.58
CA LEU A 33 5.42 -6.64 4.94
C LEU A 33 4.55 -5.78 5.85
N ALA A 34 3.87 -6.41 6.83
CA ALA A 34 2.77 -5.76 7.55
C ALA A 34 1.86 -5.02 6.56
N SER A 35 1.50 -3.76 6.82
CA SER A 35 0.53 -3.02 6.03
C SER A 35 0.86 -2.78 4.55
N VAL A 36 2.10 -3.01 4.09
CA VAL A 36 2.40 -3.02 2.64
C VAL A 36 1.59 -4.11 1.92
N THR A 37 1.14 -5.16 2.63
CA THR A 37 0.22 -6.19 2.13
C THR A 37 -1.08 -5.60 1.55
N LYS A 38 -1.55 -4.46 2.07
CA LYS A 38 -2.79 -3.82 1.60
C LYS A 38 -2.73 -3.42 0.13
N LEU A 39 -1.54 -3.11 -0.38
CA LEU A 39 -1.36 -2.75 -1.78
C LEU A 39 -1.70 -3.94 -2.69
N PHE A 40 -1.25 -5.14 -2.32
CA PHE A 40 -1.58 -6.39 -3.02
C PHE A 40 -3.07 -6.70 -2.94
N ALA A 41 -3.67 -6.58 -1.75
CA ALA A 41 -5.09 -6.79 -1.56
C ALA A 41 -5.94 -5.83 -2.39
N THR A 42 -5.55 -4.55 -2.43
CA THR A 42 -6.24 -3.52 -3.22
C THR A 42 -6.11 -3.81 -4.72
N TRP A 43 -4.91 -4.16 -5.20
CA TRP A 43 -4.72 -4.49 -6.62
C TRP A 43 -5.54 -5.72 -7.02
N ALA A 44 -5.59 -6.75 -6.17
CA ALA A 44 -6.43 -7.93 -6.40
C ALA A 44 -7.92 -7.57 -6.45
N VAL A 45 -8.43 -6.78 -5.48
CA VAL A 45 -9.82 -6.29 -5.49
C VAL A 45 -10.10 -5.47 -6.76
N ALA A 46 -9.15 -4.66 -7.20
CA ALA A 46 -9.29 -3.87 -8.42
C ALA A 46 -9.46 -4.75 -9.66
N THR A 47 -8.81 -5.91 -9.76
CA THR A 47 -9.04 -6.83 -10.90
C THR A 47 -10.49 -7.28 -11.00
N VAL A 48 -11.15 -7.52 -9.86
CA VAL A 48 -12.56 -7.95 -9.81
C VAL A 48 -13.51 -6.81 -10.17
N ILE A 49 -13.15 -5.56 -9.82
CA ILE A 49 -13.85 -4.36 -10.26
C ILE A 49 -13.71 -4.17 -11.77
N ASP A 50 -12.49 -4.31 -12.31
CA ASP A 50 -12.20 -4.14 -13.74
C ASP A 50 -12.90 -5.20 -14.60
N GLU A 51 -13.02 -6.42 -14.07
CA GLU A 51 -13.78 -7.52 -14.66
C GLU A 51 -15.32 -7.32 -14.60
N GLY A 52 -15.78 -6.26 -13.93
CA GLY A 52 -17.21 -5.91 -13.81
C GLY A 52 -18.00 -6.83 -12.87
N LEU A 53 -17.32 -7.63 -12.05
CA LEU A 53 -17.95 -8.56 -11.11
C LEU A 53 -18.41 -7.87 -9.82
N MET A 54 -17.82 -6.70 -9.53
CA MET A 54 -18.20 -5.83 -8.42
C MET A 54 -17.96 -4.36 -8.79
N SER A 55 -18.52 -3.43 -8.02
CA SER A 55 -18.39 -1.99 -8.22
C SER A 55 -17.91 -1.27 -6.95
N LEU A 56 -17.23 -0.15 -7.13
CA LEU A 56 -16.85 0.76 -6.03
C LEU A 56 -18.06 1.32 -5.26
N SER A 57 -19.24 1.35 -5.90
CA SER A 57 -20.50 1.79 -5.29
C SER A 57 -21.25 0.66 -4.56
N ASP A 58 -20.81 -0.59 -4.65
CA ASP A 58 -21.51 -1.70 -4.02
C ASP A 58 -21.59 -1.48 -2.51
N PRO A 59 -22.80 -1.58 -1.91
CA PRO A 59 -22.97 -1.47 -0.47
C PRO A 59 -22.16 -2.55 0.25
N LEU A 60 -21.25 -2.15 1.12
CA LEU A 60 -20.40 -3.07 1.86
C LEU A 60 -19.87 -2.43 3.15
N GLY A 61 -19.95 -3.18 4.25
CA GLY A 61 -19.56 -2.73 5.58
C GLY A 61 -20.72 -2.11 6.36
N PRO A 62 -20.46 -1.11 7.23
CA PRO A 62 -21.49 -0.39 7.98
C PRO A 62 -22.58 0.21 7.08
N GLU A 63 -23.75 0.50 7.64
CA GLU A 63 -24.84 1.16 6.91
C GLU A 63 -24.35 2.45 6.22
N GLY A 64 -24.61 2.57 4.91
CA GLY A 64 -24.16 3.68 4.07
C GLY A 64 -22.72 3.58 3.54
N SER A 65 -21.96 2.55 3.93
CA SER A 65 -20.60 2.28 3.43
C SER A 65 -20.65 1.50 2.11
N THR A 66 -19.59 1.64 1.32
CA THR A 66 -19.38 0.93 0.06
C THR A 66 -17.98 0.35 -0.02
N VAL A 67 -17.71 -0.43 -1.07
CA VAL A 67 -16.36 -0.87 -1.45
C VAL A 67 -15.37 0.30 -1.46
N ARG A 68 -15.73 1.43 -2.08
CA ARG A 68 -14.92 2.66 -2.10
C ARG A 68 -14.53 3.10 -0.68
N HIS A 69 -15.50 3.16 0.23
CA HIS A 69 -15.26 3.57 1.61
C HIS A 69 -14.30 2.64 2.35
N LEU A 70 -14.37 1.33 2.10
CA LEU A 70 -13.47 0.35 2.73
C LEU A 70 -12.04 0.51 2.21
N LEU A 71 -11.86 0.61 0.90
CA LEU A 71 -10.56 0.80 0.26
C LEU A 71 -9.91 2.14 0.63
N SER A 72 -10.70 3.19 0.85
CA SER A 72 -10.20 4.51 1.23
C SER A 72 -10.20 4.78 2.73
N HIS A 73 -10.43 3.78 3.59
CA HIS A 73 -10.47 3.94 5.05
C HIS A 73 -11.45 5.01 5.56
N THR A 74 -12.63 5.08 4.96
CA THR A 74 -13.72 6.00 5.32
C THR A 74 -15.03 5.29 5.62
N SER A 75 -15.03 3.96 5.78
CA SER A 75 -16.23 3.20 6.14
C SER A 75 -16.71 3.43 7.58
N GLY A 76 -15.86 4.00 8.44
CA GLY A 76 -16.15 4.18 9.86
C GLY A 76 -15.78 2.98 10.74
N LEU A 77 -15.33 1.87 10.16
CA LEU A 77 -14.90 0.69 10.92
C LEU A 77 -13.66 0.99 11.79
N ALA A 78 -13.64 0.40 12.98
CA ALA A 78 -12.47 0.39 13.85
C ALA A 78 -11.31 -0.34 13.18
N MET A 79 -10.11 -0.16 13.74
CA MET A 79 -8.88 -0.66 13.12
C MET A 79 -8.89 -2.17 12.89
N ASN A 80 -9.31 -2.95 13.89
CA ASN A 80 -9.21 -4.41 13.92
C ASN A 80 -10.53 -5.09 14.34
N SER A 81 -11.67 -4.43 14.23
CA SER A 81 -12.96 -5.03 14.61
C SER A 81 -14.11 -4.40 13.84
N ASP A 82 -15.27 -5.07 13.85
CA ASP A 82 -16.51 -4.61 13.21
C ASP A 82 -17.17 -3.43 13.92
N LYS A 83 -16.55 -2.88 14.98
CA LYS A 83 -17.08 -1.72 15.70
C LYS A 83 -17.09 -0.50 14.79
N VAL A 84 -18.24 0.13 14.65
CA VAL A 84 -18.40 1.39 13.92
C VAL A 84 -18.08 2.57 14.85
N LEU A 85 -17.14 3.43 14.45
CA LEU A 85 -16.66 4.57 15.24
C LEU A 85 -17.10 5.93 14.68
N ALA A 86 -17.54 5.96 13.43
CA ALA A 86 -18.07 7.14 12.75
C ALA A 86 -19.00 6.70 11.61
N ALA A 87 -19.88 7.59 11.16
CA ALA A 87 -20.62 7.36 9.92
C ALA A 87 -19.64 7.34 8.71
N PRO A 88 -19.95 6.59 7.65
CA PRO A 88 -19.13 6.57 6.44
C PRO A 88 -18.88 7.98 5.89
N GLY A 89 -17.65 8.22 5.41
CA GLY A 89 -17.23 9.51 4.84
C GLY A 89 -16.92 10.62 5.86
N GLN A 90 -17.16 10.44 7.16
CA GLN A 90 -16.96 11.52 8.15
C GLN A 90 -15.51 11.72 8.59
N ARG A 91 -14.72 10.63 8.63
CA ARG A 91 -13.32 10.64 9.11
C ARG A 91 -12.51 9.56 8.39
N ARG A 92 -11.20 9.78 8.24
CA ARG A 92 -10.25 8.73 7.85
C ARG A 92 -9.89 7.88 9.07
N ILE A 93 -10.41 6.67 9.12
CA ILE A 93 -10.09 5.69 10.17
C ILE A 93 -9.37 4.52 9.51
N TYR A 94 -8.04 4.50 9.68
CA TYR A 94 -7.20 3.42 9.18
C TYR A 94 -7.68 2.07 9.73
N SER A 95 -8.06 1.14 8.83
CA SER A 95 -8.72 -0.10 9.21
C SER A 95 -8.17 -1.30 8.46
N ASN A 96 -7.55 -2.22 9.21
CA ASN A 96 -7.25 -3.57 8.73
C ASN A 96 -8.54 -4.31 8.42
N ARG A 97 -9.54 -4.17 9.31
CA ARG A 97 -10.82 -4.84 9.16
C ARG A 97 -11.54 -4.45 7.87
N GLY A 98 -11.48 -3.16 7.48
CA GLY A 98 -12.05 -2.70 6.22
C GLY A 98 -11.44 -3.41 5.00
N ILE A 99 -10.11 -3.59 5.00
CA ILE A 99 -9.39 -4.31 3.92
C ILE A 99 -9.74 -5.80 3.93
N GLU A 100 -9.84 -6.42 5.11
CA GLU A 100 -10.27 -7.82 5.24
C GLU A 100 -11.66 -8.05 4.67
N VAL A 101 -12.62 -7.18 4.98
CA VAL A 101 -14.00 -7.27 4.48
C VAL A 101 -14.05 -7.15 2.97
N VAL A 102 -13.43 -6.11 2.39
CA VAL A 102 -13.49 -5.90 0.92
C VAL A 102 -12.74 -6.98 0.15
N THR A 103 -11.62 -7.48 0.69
CA THR A 103 -10.86 -8.55 0.03
C THR A 103 -11.61 -9.88 0.07
N ALA A 104 -12.23 -10.23 1.20
CA ALA A 104 -13.04 -11.44 1.31
C ALA A 104 -14.29 -11.38 0.42
N PHE A 105 -14.92 -10.21 0.32
CA PHE A 105 -16.04 -9.98 -0.60
C PHE A 105 -15.63 -10.21 -2.06
N ALA A 106 -14.53 -9.60 -2.50
CA ALA A 106 -14.00 -9.78 -3.86
C ALA A 106 -13.62 -11.24 -4.16
N ALA A 107 -12.95 -11.92 -3.22
CA ALA A 107 -12.60 -13.34 -3.35
C ALA A 107 -13.84 -14.25 -3.49
N GLY A 108 -14.93 -13.91 -2.80
CA GLY A 108 -16.20 -14.62 -2.86
C GLY A 108 -16.84 -14.65 -4.25
N HIS A 109 -16.66 -13.62 -5.07
CA HIS A 109 -17.14 -13.61 -6.46
C HIS A 109 -16.49 -14.70 -7.32
N LEU A 110 -15.32 -15.20 -6.91
CA LEU A 110 -14.55 -16.23 -7.61
C LEU A 110 -14.57 -17.58 -6.89
N ASN A 111 -15.31 -17.69 -5.77
CA ASN A 111 -15.29 -18.85 -4.87
C ASN A 111 -13.88 -19.25 -4.39
N LEU A 112 -13.00 -18.26 -4.20
CA LEU A 112 -11.65 -18.46 -3.69
C LEU A 112 -11.57 -18.05 -2.22
N ASN A 113 -10.66 -18.67 -1.46
CA ASN A 113 -10.23 -18.08 -0.21
C ASN A 113 -9.27 -16.90 -0.47
N VAL A 114 -8.98 -16.11 0.57
CA VAL A 114 -8.19 -14.88 0.40
C VAL A 114 -6.76 -15.15 -0.09
N ASP A 115 -6.09 -16.21 0.37
CA ASP A 115 -4.71 -16.52 -0.10
C ASP A 115 -4.72 -16.90 -1.57
N GLU A 116 -5.62 -17.82 -1.96
CA GLU A 116 -5.83 -18.22 -3.36
C GLU A 116 -6.14 -17.03 -4.26
N PHE A 117 -7.01 -16.12 -3.78
CA PHE A 117 -7.39 -14.92 -4.50
C PHE A 117 -6.20 -13.97 -4.74
N LEU A 118 -5.42 -13.66 -3.70
CA LEU A 118 -4.22 -12.82 -3.85
C LEU A 118 -3.20 -13.48 -4.78
N ARG A 119 -3.06 -14.81 -4.69
CA ARG A 119 -2.14 -15.57 -5.54
C ARG A 119 -2.53 -15.48 -7.01
N ALA A 120 -3.77 -15.85 -7.32
CA ALA A 120 -4.27 -15.92 -8.68
C ALA A 120 -4.32 -14.54 -9.37
N LYS A 121 -4.68 -13.48 -8.63
CA LYS A 121 -4.90 -12.15 -9.22
C LYS A 121 -3.67 -11.26 -9.28
N VAL A 122 -2.64 -11.50 -8.45
CA VAL A 122 -1.48 -10.60 -8.35
C VAL A 122 -0.16 -11.36 -8.29
N VAL A 123 0.00 -12.30 -7.37
CA VAL A 123 1.31 -12.90 -7.10
C VAL A 123 1.81 -13.74 -8.27
N GLU A 124 0.99 -14.66 -8.77
CA GLU A 124 1.36 -15.58 -9.86
C GLU A 124 1.51 -14.84 -11.20
N PRO A 125 0.59 -13.94 -11.62
CA PRO A 125 0.75 -13.18 -12.85
C PRO A 125 2.03 -12.32 -12.88
N LEU A 126 2.47 -11.83 -11.73
CA LEU A 126 3.68 -11.01 -11.62
C LEU A 126 4.95 -11.81 -11.32
N GLY A 127 4.84 -13.14 -11.17
CA GLY A 127 5.96 -14.03 -10.85
C GLY A 127 6.62 -13.69 -9.50
N ILE A 128 5.83 -13.41 -8.46
CA ILE A 128 6.31 -13.06 -7.12
C ILE A 128 6.55 -14.35 -6.31
N ASP A 129 7.65 -15.03 -6.61
CA ASP A 129 7.93 -16.40 -6.19
C ASP A 129 8.12 -16.57 -4.67
N SER A 130 8.64 -15.53 -4.00
CA SER A 130 8.92 -15.56 -2.55
C SER A 130 7.69 -15.28 -1.68
N TRP A 131 6.52 -15.05 -2.27
CA TRP A 131 5.32 -14.64 -1.53
C TRP A 131 4.87 -15.69 -0.51
N ARG A 132 4.83 -15.24 0.74
CA ARG A 132 4.24 -15.96 1.87
C ARG A 132 3.09 -15.14 2.41
N TYR A 133 2.02 -15.83 2.80
CA TYR A 133 0.83 -15.21 3.34
C TYR A 133 0.40 -15.93 4.61
N VAL A 134 0.15 -15.16 5.67
CA VAL A 134 -0.37 -15.67 6.93
C VAL A 134 -1.46 -14.73 7.44
N SER A 135 -2.62 -15.29 7.78
CA SER A 135 -3.71 -14.65 8.52
C SER A 135 -4.56 -13.57 7.82
N SER A 136 -4.00 -12.50 7.26
CA SER A 136 -4.80 -11.33 6.85
C SER A 136 -4.28 -10.61 5.59
N PRO A 137 -5.16 -10.21 4.65
CA PRO A 137 -4.79 -9.40 3.48
C PRO A 137 -4.38 -7.97 3.86
N ALA A 138 -4.62 -7.57 5.12
CA ALA A 138 -4.23 -6.25 5.59
C ALA A 138 -2.78 -6.18 6.08
N TYR A 139 -2.18 -7.30 6.51
CA TYR A 139 -0.84 -7.27 7.14
C TYR A 139 -0.02 -8.56 7.05
N GLY A 140 -0.58 -9.62 6.47
CA GLY A 140 -0.08 -10.99 6.54
C GLY A 140 0.98 -11.39 5.51
N GLY A 141 1.33 -10.50 4.59
CA GLY A 141 2.29 -10.78 3.52
C GLY A 141 3.75 -10.77 4.02
N SER A 142 4.57 -11.60 3.40
CA SER A 142 6.04 -11.55 3.45
C SER A 142 6.60 -11.87 2.08
N ALA A 143 7.65 -11.16 1.65
CA ALA A 143 8.30 -11.38 0.36
C ALA A 143 9.72 -10.81 0.40
N THR A 144 10.52 -11.12 -0.63
CA THR A 144 11.80 -10.45 -0.88
C THR A 144 11.58 -9.05 -1.44
N VAL A 145 12.53 -8.14 -1.21
CA VAL A 145 12.49 -6.79 -1.82
C VAL A 145 12.54 -6.88 -3.34
N ARG A 146 13.26 -7.88 -3.89
CA ARG A 146 13.31 -8.16 -5.33
C ARG A 146 11.94 -8.48 -5.93
N ASP A 147 11.13 -9.30 -5.26
CA ASP A 147 9.79 -9.61 -5.74
C ASP A 147 8.79 -8.47 -5.52
N LEU A 148 8.92 -7.73 -4.42
CA LEU A 148 8.12 -6.52 -4.21
C LEU A 148 8.38 -5.47 -5.30
N ALA A 149 9.60 -5.39 -5.84
CA ALA A 149 9.91 -4.51 -6.97
C ALA A 149 9.20 -4.95 -8.27
N LYS A 150 8.80 -6.22 -8.42
CA LYS A 150 7.92 -6.65 -9.53
C LYS A 150 6.52 -6.02 -9.38
N PHE A 151 5.95 -6.04 -8.17
CA PHE A 151 4.69 -5.34 -7.88
C PHE A 151 4.81 -3.82 -8.07
N ALA A 152 5.89 -3.20 -7.61
CA ALA A 152 6.14 -1.77 -7.84
C ALA A 152 6.11 -1.40 -9.33
N ARG A 153 6.73 -2.23 -10.18
CA ARG A 153 6.75 -2.04 -11.64
C ARG A 153 5.38 -2.22 -12.29
N GLU A 154 4.60 -3.21 -11.83
CA GLU A 154 3.19 -3.33 -12.23
C GLU A 154 2.42 -2.07 -11.90
N VAL A 155 2.62 -1.47 -10.72
CA VAL A 155 1.90 -0.24 -10.37
C VAL A 155 2.35 0.97 -11.22
N LEU A 156 3.63 1.04 -11.60
CA LEU A 156 4.15 2.08 -12.49
C LEU A 156 3.58 1.96 -13.91
N SER A 157 3.63 0.75 -14.48
CA SER A 157 3.15 0.43 -15.83
C SER A 157 2.20 -0.78 -15.80
N PRO A 158 0.93 -0.58 -15.46
CA PRO A 158 -0.04 -1.66 -15.22
C PRO A 158 -0.28 -2.56 -16.42
N THR A 159 -0.29 -3.86 -16.14
CA THR A 159 -0.62 -4.93 -17.09
C THR A 159 -1.87 -5.71 -16.67
N LEU A 160 -2.24 -5.67 -15.38
CA LEU A 160 -3.37 -6.41 -14.82
C LEU A 160 -4.67 -5.62 -14.77
N LEU A 161 -4.60 -4.29 -14.93
CA LEU A 161 -5.74 -3.38 -14.79
C LEU A 161 -5.85 -2.43 -15.98
N SER A 162 -7.07 -2.05 -16.34
CA SER A 162 -7.34 -1.05 -17.35
C SER A 162 -6.79 0.33 -16.95
N PRO A 163 -6.33 1.16 -17.91
CA PRO A 163 -5.86 2.51 -17.63
C PRO A 163 -6.89 3.40 -16.90
N ALA A 164 -8.18 3.18 -17.18
CA ALA A 164 -9.27 3.92 -16.55
C ALA A 164 -9.35 3.62 -15.04
N LEU A 165 -9.36 2.33 -14.66
CA LEU A 165 -9.41 1.95 -13.25
C LEU A 165 -8.14 2.37 -12.51
N VAL A 166 -6.97 2.25 -13.15
CA VAL A 166 -5.70 2.73 -12.57
C VAL A 166 -5.77 4.23 -12.27
N SER A 167 -6.32 5.05 -13.17
CA SER A 167 -6.50 6.48 -12.92
C SER A 167 -7.40 6.74 -11.71
N GLU A 168 -8.46 5.94 -11.54
CA GLU A 168 -9.35 6.06 -10.39
C GLU A 168 -8.67 5.62 -9.08
N ILE A 169 -7.85 4.57 -9.10
CA ILE A 169 -7.09 4.08 -7.94
C ILE A 169 -6.24 5.18 -7.33
N PHE A 170 -5.56 5.98 -8.15
CA PHE A 170 -4.65 7.05 -7.70
C PHE A 170 -5.33 8.40 -7.45
N THR A 171 -6.65 8.49 -7.64
CA THR A 171 -7.41 9.70 -7.31
C THR A 171 -7.72 9.75 -5.81
N PRO A 172 -7.45 10.87 -5.10
CA PRO A 172 -7.85 11.03 -3.71
C PRO A 172 -9.36 10.81 -3.51
N GLN A 173 -9.71 9.94 -2.57
CA GLN A 173 -11.10 9.61 -2.24
C GLN A 173 -11.48 10.31 -0.93
N PHE A 174 -12.60 11.04 -0.91
CA PHE A 174 -13.01 11.87 0.24
C PHE A 174 -11.88 12.83 0.70
N PRO A 175 -11.36 13.69 -0.20
CA PRO A 175 -10.12 14.45 0.03
C PRO A 175 -10.15 15.39 1.24
N GLU A 176 -11.33 15.78 1.70
CA GLU A 176 -11.53 16.72 2.79
C GLU A 176 -11.32 16.11 4.19
N VAL A 177 -11.36 14.78 4.32
CA VAL A 177 -11.43 14.16 5.65
C VAL A 177 -10.05 14.08 6.33
N SER A 178 -10.00 14.51 7.58
CA SER A 178 -8.85 14.33 8.46
C SER A 178 -8.83 12.92 9.09
N GLY A 179 -7.69 12.51 9.63
CA GLY A 179 -7.58 11.29 10.42
C GLY A 179 -6.20 11.07 11.01
N ILE A 180 -6.00 9.89 11.58
CA ILE A 180 -4.70 9.49 12.12
C ILE A 180 -3.95 8.69 11.05
N LEU A 181 -2.71 9.09 10.75
CA LEU A 181 -1.73 8.23 10.11
C LEU A 181 -1.01 7.46 11.23
N PRO A 182 -1.17 6.13 11.35
CA PRO A 182 -0.53 5.37 12.43
C PRO A 182 0.98 5.67 12.49
N GLY A 183 1.52 5.93 13.68
CA GLY A 183 2.93 6.31 13.85
C GLY A 183 3.29 7.77 13.59
N TYR A 184 2.42 8.55 12.92
CA TYR A 184 2.64 9.96 12.57
C TYR A 184 1.56 10.91 13.12
N GLY A 185 0.59 10.39 13.85
CA GLY A 185 -0.43 11.19 14.51
C GLY A 185 -1.48 11.76 13.55
N LYS A 186 -2.10 12.88 13.94
CA LYS A 186 -3.20 13.50 13.20
C LYS A 186 -2.69 14.20 11.94
N GLN A 187 -3.37 13.96 10.83
CA GLN A 187 -3.15 14.59 9.53
C GLN A 187 -4.45 15.25 9.04
N SER A 188 -4.35 16.43 8.44
CA SER A 188 -5.50 17.24 8.05
C SER A 188 -5.24 18.04 6.76
N PRO A 189 -5.72 17.58 5.60
CA PRO A 189 -6.42 16.31 5.38
C PRO A 189 -5.50 15.09 5.52
N ASN A 190 -6.08 13.91 5.76
CA ASN A 190 -5.35 12.64 5.67
C ASN A 190 -5.69 11.97 4.33
N LEU A 191 -5.02 12.39 3.27
CA LEU A 191 -5.30 11.94 1.91
C LEU A 191 -5.06 10.43 1.74
N TRP A 192 -6.01 9.79 1.06
CA TRP A 192 -5.96 8.38 0.70
C TRP A 192 -6.67 8.19 -0.64
N ALA A 193 -6.10 7.34 -1.48
CA ALA A 193 -6.67 6.89 -2.73
C ALA A 193 -7.50 5.60 -2.49
N LEU A 194 -7.70 4.76 -3.49
CA LEU A 194 -8.19 3.40 -3.27
C LEU A 194 -7.03 2.52 -2.81
N GLY A 195 -6.93 2.22 -1.51
CA GLY A 195 -5.90 1.35 -0.92
C GLY A 195 -4.50 1.95 -0.78
N PHE A 196 -4.15 2.94 -1.61
CA PHE A 196 -2.89 3.67 -1.54
C PHE A 196 -3.00 4.90 -0.66
N GLU A 197 -2.07 5.05 0.28
CA GLU A 197 -1.85 6.32 0.95
C GLU A 197 -1.33 7.34 -0.08
N ILE A 198 -1.82 8.58 -0.04
CA ILE A 198 -1.25 9.71 -0.78
C ILE A 198 -0.55 10.64 0.20
N ARG A 199 0.69 11.03 -0.10
CA ARG A 199 1.51 11.91 0.75
C ARG A 199 0.77 13.21 1.08
N GLY A 200 0.22 13.90 0.08
CA GLY A 200 -0.36 15.22 0.27
C GLY A 200 0.65 16.19 0.90
N GLU A 201 0.22 16.91 1.92
CA GLU A 201 1.05 17.83 2.72
C GLU A 201 1.31 17.28 4.13
N LYS A 202 1.20 15.96 4.33
CA LYS A 202 1.31 15.34 5.65
C LYS A 202 2.68 15.64 6.26
N SER A 203 2.67 16.02 7.54
CA SER A 203 3.87 16.27 8.32
C SER A 203 3.62 15.96 9.81
N PRO A 204 4.50 15.20 10.49
CA PRO A 204 5.63 14.44 9.93
C PRO A 204 5.16 13.30 9.00
N HIS A 205 6.08 12.74 8.20
CA HIS A 205 5.77 11.66 7.24
C HIS A 205 6.94 10.68 7.06
N TRP A 206 6.69 9.50 6.50
CA TRP A 206 7.71 8.46 6.25
C TRP A 206 8.47 8.68 4.93
N THR A 207 7.91 9.46 4.01
CA THR A 207 8.56 9.85 2.75
C THR A 207 9.48 11.06 2.98
N ALA A 208 10.17 11.51 1.92
CA ALA A 208 10.99 12.70 1.98
C ALA A 208 10.18 13.97 2.33
N THR A 209 10.84 14.94 2.99
CA THR A 209 10.25 16.23 3.34
C THR A 209 9.85 17.01 2.10
N GLU A 210 10.61 16.93 1.01
CA GLU A 210 10.30 17.60 -0.26
C GLU A 210 9.68 16.64 -1.30
N ALA A 211 9.20 15.47 -0.85
CA ALA A 211 8.57 14.53 -1.77
C ALA A 211 7.32 15.15 -2.43
N PRO A 212 7.05 14.82 -3.71
CA PRO A 212 5.88 15.31 -4.42
C PRO A 212 4.57 14.99 -3.68
N ALA A 213 3.63 15.93 -3.64
CA ALA A 213 2.36 15.74 -2.93
C ALA A 213 1.52 14.56 -3.47
N HIS A 214 1.69 14.19 -4.75
CA HIS A 214 1.01 13.07 -5.39
C HIS A 214 1.67 11.71 -5.12
N LEU A 215 2.80 11.67 -4.40
CA LEU A 215 3.48 10.41 -4.12
C LEU A 215 2.55 9.46 -3.38
N ALA A 216 2.39 8.25 -3.90
CA ALA A 216 1.44 7.27 -3.40
C ALA A 216 2.13 5.99 -2.94
N GLY A 217 1.57 5.27 -1.97
CA GLY A 217 2.20 4.06 -1.47
C GLY A 217 1.61 3.55 -0.17
N HIS A 218 2.43 2.85 0.61
CA HIS A 218 2.12 2.45 1.98
C HIS A 218 3.41 2.11 2.74
N PHE A 219 3.44 2.32 4.06
CA PHE A 219 4.45 1.75 4.95
C PHE A 219 3.87 0.72 5.94
N GLY A 220 4.68 -0.23 6.40
CA GLY A 220 4.30 -1.32 7.29
C GLY A 220 4.98 -1.25 8.66
N GLN A 221 4.24 -1.62 9.70
CA GLN A 221 4.72 -1.69 11.09
C GLN A 221 5.84 -2.73 11.31
N SER A 222 6.10 -3.60 10.33
CA SER A 222 7.25 -4.51 10.32
C SER A 222 8.57 -3.84 9.93
N GLY A 223 8.57 -2.55 9.55
CA GLY A 223 9.75 -1.88 9.02
C GLY A 223 9.88 -2.02 7.51
N SER A 224 8.77 -1.80 6.79
CA SER A 224 8.72 -1.86 5.33
C SER A 224 8.06 -0.60 4.77
N PHE A 225 8.35 -0.26 3.52
CA PHE A 225 7.55 0.68 2.74
C PHE A 225 7.68 0.43 1.25
N LEU A 226 6.69 0.90 0.51
CA LEU A 226 6.71 0.97 -0.95
C LEU A 226 6.02 2.28 -1.34
N TRP A 227 6.67 3.10 -2.15
CA TRP A 227 6.03 4.25 -2.79
C TRP A 227 6.25 4.23 -4.30
N VAL A 228 5.32 4.83 -5.03
CA VAL A 228 5.32 4.99 -6.48
C VAL A 228 5.10 6.46 -6.84
N ASP A 229 5.88 6.94 -7.80
CA ASP A 229 5.67 8.18 -8.53
C ASP A 229 5.45 7.82 -10.01
N ARG A 230 4.18 7.65 -10.38
CA ARG A 230 3.81 7.32 -11.76
C ARG A 230 4.13 8.45 -12.75
N GLY A 231 4.21 9.70 -12.29
CA GLY A 231 4.54 10.84 -13.15
C GLY A 231 6.02 10.88 -13.54
N ARG A 232 6.89 10.27 -12.74
CA ARG A 232 8.34 10.17 -12.97
C ARG A 232 8.82 8.79 -13.40
N ASP A 233 7.90 7.82 -13.52
CA ASP A 233 8.22 6.40 -13.68
C ASP A 233 9.27 5.93 -12.65
N LEU A 234 9.02 6.20 -11.37
CA LEU A 234 9.98 5.92 -10.30
C LEU A 234 9.27 5.30 -9.10
N SER A 235 9.84 4.24 -8.55
CA SER A 235 9.39 3.62 -7.32
C SER A 235 10.57 3.16 -6.49
N THR A 236 10.34 3.01 -5.18
CA THR A 236 11.26 2.28 -4.33
C THR A 236 10.52 1.37 -3.37
N VAL A 237 11.20 0.31 -2.97
CA VAL A 237 10.77 -0.65 -1.97
C VAL A 237 11.84 -0.77 -0.91
N PHE A 238 11.44 -0.78 0.36
CA PHE A 238 12.28 -1.11 1.50
C PHE A 238 11.59 -2.16 2.37
N ALA A 239 12.34 -3.13 2.87
CA ALA A 239 11.88 -4.02 3.93
C ALA A 239 13.06 -4.45 4.82
N GLY A 240 12.81 -4.61 6.12
CA GLY A 240 13.85 -5.03 7.06
C GLY A 240 13.34 -5.89 8.21
N ALA A 241 14.29 -6.38 9.01
CA ALA A 241 14.03 -7.30 10.12
C ALA A 241 13.51 -6.61 11.39
N LYS A 242 13.53 -5.27 11.46
CA LYS A 242 13.17 -4.52 12.66
C LYS A 242 11.83 -3.82 12.47
N ARG A 243 10.94 -3.98 13.45
CA ARG A 243 9.64 -3.28 13.47
C ARG A 243 9.82 -1.76 13.40
N PHE A 244 8.84 -1.10 12.77
CA PHE A 244 8.79 0.35 12.65
C PHE A 244 8.96 1.04 14.01
N SER A 245 9.77 2.08 14.04
CA SER A 245 10.22 2.75 15.27
C SER A 245 10.84 4.12 14.94
N GLU A 246 11.33 4.83 15.95
CA GLU A 246 12.00 6.14 15.82
C GLU A 246 13.18 6.13 14.84
N ILE A 247 13.91 5.01 14.73
CA ILE A 247 15.01 4.86 13.77
C ILE A 247 14.50 5.02 12.33
N HIS A 248 13.36 4.40 12.03
CA HIS A 248 12.73 4.49 10.72
C HIS A 248 12.21 5.91 10.47
N GLN A 249 11.58 6.54 11.47
CA GLN A 249 11.11 7.93 11.38
C GLN A 249 12.24 8.92 11.11
N ALA A 250 13.44 8.67 11.67
CA ALA A 250 14.60 9.54 11.48
C ALA A 250 15.34 9.32 10.14
N ILE A 251 15.33 8.08 9.61
CA ILE A 251 16.16 7.69 8.46
C ILE A 251 15.36 7.65 7.16
N TRP A 252 14.13 7.13 7.14
CA TRP A 252 13.36 6.94 5.91
C TRP A 252 13.17 8.24 5.12
N PRO A 253 12.85 9.40 5.72
CA PRO A 253 12.75 10.65 4.96
C PRO A 253 14.05 11.02 4.25
N LYS A 254 15.21 10.75 4.85
CA LYS A 254 16.54 11.05 4.26
C LYS A 254 16.85 10.09 3.12
N VAL A 255 16.63 8.79 3.32
CA VAL A 255 16.78 7.77 2.26
C VAL A 255 15.91 8.12 1.07
N ASN A 256 14.65 8.48 1.31
CA ASN A 256 13.70 8.83 0.26
C ASN A 256 14.08 10.15 -0.43
N GLN A 257 14.64 11.12 0.29
CA GLN A 257 15.17 12.36 -0.29
C GLN A 257 16.31 12.05 -1.26
N GLU A 258 17.30 11.26 -0.84
CA GLU A 258 18.41 10.86 -1.71
C GLU A 258 17.93 10.12 -2.96
N ILE A 259 16.90 9.28 -2.85
CA ILE A 259 16.35 8.57 -4.01
C ILE A 259 15.71 9.56 -5.00
N LEU A 260 14.91 10.49 -4.51
CA LEU A 260 14.27 11.50 -5.36
C LEU A 260 15.29 12.45 -6.00
N GLU A 261 16.37 12.80 -5.29
CA GLU A 261 17.44 13.66 -5.84
C GLU A 261 18.28 12.95 -6.92
N ASN A 262 18.52 11.64 -6.77
CA ASN A 262 19.35 10.90 -7.71
C ASN A 262 18.60 10.40 -8.95
N TRP A 263 17.28 10.17 -8.86
CA TRP A 263 16.51 9.51 -9.93
C TRP A 263 15.17 10.17 -10.29
N GLY A 264 14.72 11.19 -9.55
CA GLY A 264 13.41 11.85 -9.72
C GLY A 264 13.40 13.08 -10.63
#